data_AF-A0A846QSP6-F1
#
_entry.id   AF-A0A846QSP6-F1
#
_cell.length_a   1.000
_cell.length_b   1.000
_cell.length_c   1.000
_cell.angle_alpha   90.00
_cell.angle_beta   90.00
_cell.angle_gamma   90.00
#
_symmetry.space_group_name_H-M   'P 1'
#
loop_
_entity.id
_entity.type
_entity.pdbx_description
1 polymer ?
#
loop_
_entity_poly.entity_id
_entity_poly.type
_entity_poly.pdbx_seq_one_letter_code
_entity_poly.pdbx_strand_id
1 'polypeptide(L)'
;MKKSFLLFTIITSVLVASCSATKVARDAGNNLSGSWTLNSVSYEGSSGNFKSVIFNDADDICFEGSDWFFRDNNNTGRYTIQNSSLCAGGDRFIRWSVIDRTDAPDQLQFKFIDEKLKDISGGVGYRLEIQNLTSDAMTLKSKVSVEGEPISIVYNFTKKQ
;
A
#
# COMPACT_ATOMS: atom_id res chain seq x y z
N MET A 1 3.64 66.87 23.93
CA MET A 1 2.43 66.21 24.46
C MET A 1 2.68 64.70 24.46
N LYS A 2 2.50 64.07 25.62
CA LYS A 2 2.79 62.65 25.92
C LYS A 2 1.72 61.75 25.27
N LYS A 3 2.12 60.70 24.55
CA LYS A 3 1.26 59.52 24.30
C LYS A 3 2.09 58.24 24.31
N SER A 4 1.95 57.51 25.41
CA SER A 4 2.32 56.12 25.60
C SER A 4 1.63 55.24 24.56
N PHE A 5 2.34 54.26 24.00
CA PHE A 5 1.71 53.06 23.46
C PHE A 5 2.62 51.85 23.74
N LEU A 6 2.43 51.29 24.93
CA LEU A 6 2.73 49.88 25.22
C LEU A 6 1.90 49.03 24.27
N LEU A 7 2.54 48.33 23.32
CA LEU A 7 1.89 47.25 22.57
C LEU A 7 2.59 45.92 22.88
N PHE A 8 1.92 45.18 23.75
CA PHE A 8 2.14 43.78 24.04
C PHE A 8 1.62 42.97 22.84
N THR A 9 2.50 42.50 21.96
CA THR A 9 2.10 41.60 20.86
C THR A 9 2.65 40.21 21.12
N ILE A 10 1.73 39.37 21.58
CA ILE A 10 1.85 37.92 21.79
C ILE A 10 2.50 37.26 20.56
N ILE A 11 3.64 36.60 20.78
CA ILE A 11 4.25 35.68 19.81
C ILE A 11 3.45 34.38 19.91
N THR A 12 2.42 34.23 19.08
CA THR A 12 1.73 32.95 18.90
C THR A 12 2.63 32.04 18.08
N SER A 13 3.39 31.16 18.73
CA SER A 13 4.14 30.10 18.05
C SER A 13 3.17 29.07 17.48
N VAL A 14 2.73 29.29 16.24
CA VAL A 14 2.04 28.28 15.44
C VAL A 14 3.07 27.21 15.08
N LEU A 15 3.07 26.12 15.84
CA LEU A 15 3.79 24.91 15.47
C LEU A 15 3.10 24.31 14.24
N VAL A 16 3.59 24.65 13.05
CA VAL A 16 3.29 23.92 11.82
C VAL A 16 3.93 22.54 11.94
N ALA A 17 3.19 21.58 12.47
CA ALA A 17 3.57 20.17 12.39
C ALA A 17 3.42 19.73 10.92
N SER A 18 4.54 19.60 10.20
CA SER A 18 4.55 18.95 8.90
C SER A 18 4.49 17.44 9.10
N CYS A 19 3.47 16.78 8.52
CA CYS A 19 3.39 15.33 8.50
C CYS A 19 4.39 14.78 7.47
N SER A 20 5.65 14.63 7.87
CA SER A 20 6.66 13.94 7.06
C SER A 20 6.65 12.44 7.38
N ALA A 21 6.99 11.59 6.39
CA ALA A 21 7.16 10.16 6.63
C ALA A 21 8.29 9.91 7.65
N THR A 22 8.08 8.95 8.55
CA THR A 22 9.08 8.55 9.54
C THR A 22 10.29 7.90 8.86
N LYS A 23 11.42 7.81 9.57
CA LYS A 23 12.61 7.14 9.03
C LYS A 23 12.32 5.66 8.68
N VAL A 24 11.59 4.96 9.54
CA VAL A 24 11.23 3.55 9.34
C VAL A 24 10.39 3.39 8.07
N ALA A 25 9.34 4.21 7.89
CA ALA A 25 8.52 4.18 6.69
C ALA A 25 9.33 4.47 5.41
N ARG A 26 10.35 5.34 5.50
CA ARG A 26 11.25 5.65 4.37
C ARG A 26 12.16 4.47 4.04
N ASP A 27 12.75 3.84 5.05
CA ASP A 27 13.63 2.68 4.86
C ASP A 27 12.85 1.49 4.28
N ALA A 28 11.63 1.22 4.79
CA ALA A 28 10.72 0.25 4.21
C ALA A 28 10.33 0.60 2.77
N GLY A 29 10.02 1.87 2.49
CA GLY A 29 9.73 2.35 1.14
C GLY A 29 10.88 2.12 0.16
N ASN A 30 12.13 2.35 0.60
CA ASN A 30 13.33 2.10 -0.22
C ASN A 30 13.49 0.61 -0.53
N ASN A 31 13.24 -0.29 0.43
CA ASN A 31 13.33 -1.73 0.21
C ASN A 31 12.22 -2.23 -0.72
N LEU A 32 11.01 -1.67 -0.59
CA LEU A 32 9.85 -1.96 -1.43
C LEU A 32 10.06 -1.49 -2.88
N SER A 33 10.81 -0.41 -3.09
CA SER A 33 11.09 0.17 -4.40
C SER A 33 11.66 -0.89 -5.37
N GLY A 34 11.13 -0.90 -6.59
CA GLY A 34 11.53 -1.82 -7.66
C GLY A 34 10.40 -2.70 -8.19
N SER A 35 10.79 -3.68 -8.99
CA SER A 35 9.90 -4.61 -9.67
C SER A 35 9.80 -5.94 -8.93
N TRP A 36 8.61 -6.50 -8.84
CA TRP A 36 8.30 -7.73 -8.10
C TRP A 36 7.38 -8.61 -8.94
N THR A 37 7.49 -9.91 -8.74
CA THR A 37 6.51 -10.90 -9.21
C THR A 37 5.72 -11.38 -8.00
N LEU A 38 4.39 -11.36 -8.08
CA LEU A 38 3.54 -12.04 -7.10
C LEU A 38 3.50 -13.52 -7.44
N ASN A 39 4.17 -14.35 -6.64
CA ASN A 39 4.30 -15.77 -6.93
C ASN A 39 3.08 -16.57 -6.50
N SER A 40 2.46 -16.21 -5.38
CA SER A 40 1.30 -16.94 -4.86
C SER A 40 0.38 -16.09 -4.00
N VAL A 41 -0.89 -16.50 -3.98
CA VAL A 41 -1.93 -16.00 -3.09
C VAL A 41 -2.45 -17.18 -2.27
N SER A 42 -2.33 -17.11 -0.95
CA SER A 42 -2.81 -18.17 -0.05
C SER A 42 -3.69 -17.62 1.05
N TYR A 43 -4.38 -18.52 1.76
CA TYR A 43 -5.31 -18.18 2.83
C TYR A 43 -4.86 -18.82 4.14
N GLU A 44 -4.92 -18.06 5.23
CA GLU A 44 -4.66 -18.52 6.59
C GLU A 44 -5.91 -18.31 7.45
N GLY A 45 -6.11 -19.19 8.44
CA GLY A 45 -7.18 -19.06 9.44
C GLY A 45 -8.44 -19.89 9.19
N SER A 46 -8.50 -20.67 8.11
CA SER A 46 -9.59 -21.63 7.89
C SER A 46 -9.16 -22.78 6.99
N SER A 47 -9.77 -23.96 7.17
CA SER A 47 -9.57 -25.14 6.33
C SER A 47 -10.62 -25.14 5.21
N GLY A 48 -10.25 -24.68 4.02
CA GLY A 48 -11.14 -24.64 2.86
C GLY A 48 -10.47 -24.10 1.60
N ASN A 49 -11.09 -24.34 0.45
CA ASN A 49 -10.72 -23.64 -0.79
C ASN A 49 -11.49 -22.33 -0.83
N PHE A 50 -10.78 -21.22 -0.76
CA PHE A 50 -11.38 -19.89 -0.84
C PHE A 50 -11.18 -19.33 -2.24
N LYS A 51 -12.20 -18.65 -2.73
CA LYS A 51 -12.11 -17.75 -3.88
C LYS A 51 -12.41 -16.35 -3.37
N SER A 52 -11.59 -15.38 -3.73
CA SER A 52 -11.83 -13.99 -3.35
C SER A 52 -11.63 -13.04 -4.52
N VAL A 53 -12.37 -11.94 -4.50
CA VAL A 53 -12.10 -10.79 -5.35
C VAL A 53 -11.14 -9.89 -4.58
N ILE A 54 -9.93 -9.74 -5.11
CA ILE A 54 -8.85 -9.01 -4.47
C ILE A 54 -8.88 -7.56 -4.95
N PHE A 55 -8.79 -6.63 -3.99
CA PHE A 55 -8.81 -5.17 -4.19
C PHE A 55 -10.00 -4.66 -5.04
N ASN A 56 -11.13 -5.38 -5.01
CA ASN A 56 -12.29 -5.11 -5.85
C ASN A 56 -11.95 -4.96 -7.35
N ASP A 57 -10.91 -5.67 -7.82
CA ASP A 57 -10.42 -5.62 -9.21
C ASP A 57 -10.63 -6.96 -9.91
N ALA A 58 -10.00 -8.03 -9.42
CA ALA A 58 -10.02 -9.33 -10.07
C ALA A 58 -10.06 -10.49 -9.06
N ASP A 59 -10.39 -11.68 -9.55
CA ASP A 59 -10.30 -12.91 -8.78
C ASP A 59 -8.85 -13.19 -8.37
N ASP A 60 -8.67 -13.78 -7.20
CA ASP A 60 -7.38 -14.20 -6.62
C ASP A 60 -6.43 -14.91 -7.60
N ILE A 61 -6.95 -15.85 -8.38
CA ILE A 61 -6.19 -16.60 -9.39
C ILE A 61 -5.53 -15.69 -10.44
N CYS A 62 -6.07 -14.50 -10.68
CA CYS A 62 -5.52 -13.55 -11.64
C CYS A 62 -4.33 -12.75 -11.09
N PHE A 63 -4.11 -12.77 -9.77
CA PHE A 63 -2.99 -12.08 -9.15
C PHE A 63 -1.73 -12.94 -9.11
N GLU A 64 -1.85 -14.27 -9.15
CA GLU A 64 -0.68 -15.15 -9.24
C GLU A 64 0.03 -14.99 -10.58
N GLY A 65 1.35 -14.77 -10.53
CA GLY A 65 2.18 -14.42 -11.68
C GLY A 65 2.05 -12.96 -12.16
N SER A 66 1.32 -12.10 -11.43
CA SER A 66 1.23 -10.68 -11.76
C SER A 66 2.53 -9.94 -11.47
N ASP A 67 2.78 -8.89 -12.26
CA ASP A 67 3.98 -8.06 -12.15
C ASP A 67 3.66 -6.77 -11.43
N TRP A 68 4.43 -6.45 -10.39
CA TRP A 68 4.25 -5.25 -9.57
C TRP A 68 5.48 -4.36 -9.68
N PHE A 69 5.26 -3.05 -9.72
CA PHE A 69 6.32 -2.06 -9.73
C PHE A 69 5.98 -0.94 -8.75
N PHE A 70 6.92 -0.67 -7.84
CA PHE A 70 6.81 0.41 -6.86
C PHE A 70 7.91 1.45 -7.14
N ARG A 71 7.48 2.68 -7.42
CA ARG A 71 8.35 3.84 -7.61
C ARG A 71 8.26 4.76 -6.38
N ASP A 72 9.36 4.84 -5.65
CA ASP A 72 9.49 5.62 -4.42
C ASP A 72 9.49 7.15 -4.64
N ASN A 73 10.10 7.65 -5.71
CA ASN A 73 10.35 9.08 -5.88
C ASN A 73 9.09 9.96 -5.91
N ASN A 74 7.95 9.40 -6.28
CA ASN A 74 6.65 10.07 -6.31
C ASN A 74 5.52 9.18 -5.79
N ASN A 75 5.86 8.09 -5.09
CA ASN A 75 4.91 7.17 -4.47
C ASN A 75 3.90 6.55 -5.47
N THR A 76 4.30 6.37 -6.73
CA THR A 76 3.45 5.74 -7.75
C THR A 76 3.88 4.30 -7.99
N GLY A 77 2.98 3.50 -8.53
CA GLY A 77 3.27 2.14 -8.88
C GLY A 77 2.26 1.61 -9.87
N ARG A 78 2.43 0.34 -10.20
CA ARG A 78 1.53 -0.37 -11.08
C ARG A 78 1.56 -1.85 -10.74
N TYR A 79 0.45 -2.54 -10.92
CA TYR A 79 0.50 -3.97 -11.13
C TYR A 79 -0.14 -4.35 -12.46
N THR A 80 0.37 -5.41 -13.05
CA THR A 80 -0.03 -5.92 -14.36
C THR A 80 -0.51 -7.35 -14.19
N ILE A 81 -1.80 -7.58 -14.41
CA ILE A 81 -2.36 -8.93 -14.50
C ILE A 81 -2.12 -9.44 -15.92
N GLN A 82 -1.65 -10.69 -16.01
CA GLN A 82 -1.42 -11.35 -17.29
C GLN A 82 -2.75 -11.70 -17.94
N ASN A 83 -2.86 -11.45 -19.24
CA ASN A 83 -4.08 -11.78 -19.97
C ASN A 83 -4.21 -13.30 -20.14
N SER A 84 -5.38 -13.85 -19.83
CA SER A 84 -5.68 -15.26 -20.00
C SER A 84 -7.14 -15.49 -20.38
N SER A 85 -7.56 -16.75 -20.54
CA SER A 85 -8.97 -17.09 -20.72
C SER A 85 -9.84 -16.80 -19.49
N LEU A 86 -9.21 -16.67 -18.30
CA LEU A 86 -9.89 -16.43 -17.03
C LEU A 86 -9.74 -14.99 -16.52
N CYS A 87 -8.70 -14.28 -16.98
CA CYS A 87 -8.29 -13.01 -16.41
C CYS A 87 -8.21 -11.92 -17.47
N ALA A 88 -8.92 -10.82 -17.20
CA ALA A 88 -8.77 -9.58 -17.96
C ALA A 88 -7.40 -8.96 -17.64
N GLY A 89 -6.46 -9.11 -18.58
CA GLY A 89 -5.10 -8.59 -18.42
C GLY A 89 -5.04 -7.06 -18.45
N GLY A 90 -3.84 -6.54 -18.22
CA GLY A 90 -3.53 -5.12 -18.36
C GLY A 90 -3.03 -4.45 -17.09
N ASP A 91 -2.93 -3.14 -17.14
CA ASP A 91 -2.25 -2.32 -16.13
C ASP A 91 -3.23 -1.67 -15.16
N ARG A 92 -2.88 -1.69 -13.88
CA ARG A 92 -3.57 -0.96 -12.81
C ARG A 92 -2.59 -0.02 -12.13
N PHE A 93 -2.81 1.27 -12.28
CA PHE A 93 -1.94 2.28 -11.68
C PHE A 93 -2.36 2.55 -10.24
N ILE A 94 -1.37 2.66 -9.36
CA ILE A 94 -1.59 2.89 -7.94
C ILE A 94 -0.73 4.04 -7.42
N ARG A 95 -1.23 4.72 -6.39
CA ARG A 95 -0.41 5.54 -5.48
C ARG A 95 -0.31 4.82 -4.15
N TRP A 96 0.91 4.67 -3.64
CA TRP A 96 1.18 3.86 -2.45
C TRP A 96 1.98 4.62 -1.40
N SER A 97 1.98 4.15 -0.17
CA SER A 97 2.86 4.64 0.91
C SER A 97 3.02 3.57 1.97
N VAL A 98 4.09 3.64 2.75
CA VAL A 98 4.24 2.81 3.96
C VAL A 98 3.76 3.59 5.18
N ILE A 99 2.98 2.93 6.03
CA ILE A 99 2.57 3.42 7.35
C ILE A 99 3.40 2.69 8.38
N ASP A 100 4.23 3.43 9.10
CA ASP A 100 4.97 2.96 10.27
C ASP A 100 4.02 2.79 11.47
N ARG A 101 4.08 1.63 12.13
CA ARG A 101 3.26 1.32 13.31
C ARG A 101 4.15 0.87 14.47
N THR A 102 4.02 1.53 15.62
CA THR A 102 4.88 1.30 16.78
C THR A 102 4.74 -0.10 17.41
N ASP A 103 3.53 -0.69 17.39
CA ASP A 103 3.23 -1.96 18.06
C ASP A 103 2.58 -3.00 17.12
N ALA A 104 2.81 -2.86 15.82
CA ALA A 104 2.26 -3.76 14.81
C ALA A 104 3.13 -3.75 13.55
N PRO A 105 2.97 -4.72 12.63
CA PRO A 105 3.65 -4.65 11.35
C PRO A 105 3.31 -3.35 10.62
N ASP A 106 4.33 -2.78 9.97
CA ASP A 106 4.16 -1.69 9.02
C ASP A 106 3.15 -2.07 7.94
N GLN A 107 2.49 -1.08 7.36
CA GLN A 107 1.46 -1.33 6.35
C GLN A 107 1.83 -0.68 5.03
N LEU A 108 1.79 -1.47 3.96
CA LEU A 108 1.65 -0.93 2.62
C LEU A 108 0.20 -0.49 2.46
N GLN A 109 -0.03 0.78 2.20
CA GLN A 109 -1.33 1.27 1.74
C GLN A 109 -1.24 1.74 0.30
N PHE A 110 -2.30 1.52 -0.48
CA PHE A 110 -2.39 2.10 -1.81
C PHE A 110 -3.83 2.39 -2.22
N LYS A 111 -3.97 3.21 -3.26
CA LYS A 111 -5.25 3.49 -3.93
C LYS A 111 -5.06 3.56 -5.44
N PHE A 112 -6.13 3.35 -6.19
CA PHE A 112 -6.11 3.43 -7.64
C PHE A 112 -6.02 4.86 -8.14
N ILE A 113 -5.23 5.04 -9.20
CA ILE A 113 -5.07 6.31 -9.91
C ILE A 113 -5.21 6.12 -11.42
N ASP A 114 -5.48 7.19 -12.14
CA ASP A 114 -5.36 7.23 -13.61
C ASP A 114 -3.90 7.52 -14.05
N GLU A 115 -3.66 7.47 -15.36
CA GLU A 115 -2.36 7.82 -15.96
C GLU A 115 -1.92 9.27 -15.68
N LYS A 116 -2.86 10.15 -15.35
CA LYS A 116 -2.61 11.55 -14.96
C LYS A 116 -2.43 11.71 -13.46
N LEU A 117 -2.26 10.60 -12.73
CA LEU A 117 -2.03 10.51 -11.29
C LEU A 117 -3.20 11.01 -10.43
N LYS A 118 -4.40 11.09 -11.00
CA LYS A 118 -5.62 11.46 -10.28
C LYS A 118 -6.22 10.22 -9.61
N ASP A 119 -6.75 10.43 -8.42
CA ASP A 119 -7.50 9.41 -7.70
C ASP A 119 -8.77 9.01 -8.49
N ILE A 120 -8.91 7.72 -8.76
CA ILE A 120 -10.12 7.13 -9.39
C ILE A 120 -10.86 6.18 -8.45
N SER A 121 -10.40 6.06 -7.21
CA SER A 121 -10.97 5.19 -6.17
C SER A 121 -12.01 5.89 -5.29
N GLY A 122 -12.28 7.18 -5.53
CA GLY A 122 -13.18 7.97 -4.67
C GLY A 122 -12.65 8.14 -3.24
N GLY A 123 -11.33 8.04 -3.04
CA GLY A 123 -10.68 8.08 -1.73
C GLY A 123 -10.61 6.73 -1.01
N VAL A 124 -11.14 5.65 -1.61
CA VAL A 124 -11.05 4.30 -1.05
C VAL A 124 -9.66 3.70 -1.32
N GLY A 125 -9.03 3.16 -0.29
CA GLY A 125 -7.71 2.54 -0.39
C GLY A 125 -7.67 1.17 0.26
N TYR A 126 -6.60 0.44 -0.04
CA TYR A 126 -6.30 -0.86 0.51
C TYR A 126 -5.11 -0.77 1.44
N ARG A 127 -5.08 -1.63 2.46
CA ARG A 127 -3.98 -1.75 3.41
C ARG A 127 -3.59 -3.21 3.55
N LEU A 128 -2.29 -3.45 3.50
CA LEU A 128 -1.68 -4.76 3.72
C LEU A 128 -0.58 -4.64 4.76
N GLU A 129 -0.58 -5.53 5.73
CA GLU A 129 0.50 -5.68 6.68
C GLU A 129 1.74 -6.25 5.96
N ILE A 130 2.88 -5.60 6.14
CA ILE A 130 4.18 -6.05 5.64
C ILE A 130 4.71 -7.06 6.66
N GLN A 131 4.55 -8.35 6.37
CA GLN A 131 5.00 -9.43 7.26
C GLN A 131 6.51 -9.68 7.13
N ASN A 132 7.03 -9.53 5.92
CA ASN A 132 8.44 -9.62 5.63
C ASN A 132 8.78 -8.70 4.44
N LEU A 133 9.91 -8.00 4.51
CA LEU A 133 10.42 -7.18 3.42
C LEU A 133 11.94 -7.18 3.44
N THR A 134 12.53 -7.77 2.41
CA THR A 134 13.97 -7.92 2.23
C THR A 134 14.37 -7.41 0.84
N SER A 135 15.64 -7.55 0.45
CA SER A 135 16.12 -7.15 -0.88
C SER A 135 15.60 -8.03 -2.02
N ASP A 136 15.11 -9.22 -1.73
CA ASP A 136 14.74 -10.25 -2.72
C ASP A 136 13.35 -10.86 -2.51
N ALA A 137 12.81 -10.80 -1.28
CA ALA A 137 11.50 -11.34 -0.95
C ALA A 137 10.62 -10.34 -0.18
N MET A 138 9.31 -10.40 -0.45
CA MET A 138 8.29 -9.63 0.27
C MET A 138 7.07 -10.51 0.54
N THR A 139 6.55 -10.45 1.76
CA THR A 139 5.28 -11.09 2.13
C THR A 139 4.33 -10.03 2.67
N LEU A 140 3.18 -9.89 2.02
CA LEU A 140 2.10 -9.00 2.43
C LEU A 140 0.92 -9.82 2.95
N LYS A 141 0.15 -9.24 3.87
CA LYS A 141 -1.05 -9.88 4.43
C LYS A 141 -2.21 -8.89 4.49
N SER A 142 -3.38 -9.30 4.02
CA SER A 142 -4.63 -8.55 4.19
C SER A 142 -5.62 -9.39 4.99
N LYS A 143 -6.52 -8.74 5.72
CA LYS A 143 -7.59 -9.41 6.47
C LYS A 143 -8.90 -9.20 5.73
N VAL A 144 -9.61 -10.29 5.47
CA VAL A 144 -10.95 -10.29 4.88
C VAL A 144 -11.88 -11.07 5.80
N SER A 145 -13.18 -10.82 5.71
CA SER A 145 -14.18 -11.66 6.39
C SER A 145 -14.92 -12.46 5.35
N VAL A 146 -14.94 -13.78 5.51
CA VAL A 146 -15.74 -14.70 4.70
C VAL A 146 -16.69 -15.41 5.64
N GLU A 147 -18.00 -15.27 5.40
CA GLU A 147 -19.05 -15.87 6.24
C GLU A 147 -18.98 -15.47 7.73
N GLY A 148 -18.40 -14.31 8.05
CA GLY A 148 -18.25 -13.81 9.42
C GLY A 148 -16.94 -14.23 10.10
N GLU A 149 -16.18 -15.15 9.51
CA GLU A 149 -14.88 -15.58 10.03
C GLU A 149 -13.74 -14.72 9.45
N PRO A 150 -12.78 -14.25 10.29
CA PRO A 150 -11.64 -13.49 9.82
C PRO A 150 -10.64 -14.42 9.13
N ILE A 151 -10.49 -14.27 7.83
CA ILE A 151 -9.50 -14.98 7.02
C ILE A 151 -8.41 -14.01 6.60
N SER A 152 -7.15 -14.46 6.65
CA SER A 152 -6.03 -13.67 6.14
C SER A 152 -5.66 -14.14 4.75
N ILE A 153 -5.55 -13.21 3.80
CA ILE A 153 -4.96 -13.46 2.49
C ILE A 153 -3.47 -13.11 2.57
N VAL A 154 -2.62 -14.03 2.13
CA VAL A 154 -1.17 -13.88 2.14
C VAL A 154 -0.65 -13.84 0.72
N TYR A 155 0.18 -12.84 0.44
CA TYR A 155 0.75 -12.58 -0.88
C TYR A 155 2.26 -12.72 -0.78
N ASN A 156 2.85 -13.63 -1.56
CA ASN A 156 4.30 -13.86 -1.55
C ASN A 156 4.93 -13.38 -2.85
N PHE A 157 5.89 -12.47 -2.73
CA PHE A 157 6.55 -11.84 -3.86
C PHE A 157 8.05 -12.16 -3.88
N THR A 158 8.60 -12.20 -5.09
CA THR A 158 10.05 -12.19 -5.34
C THR A 158 10.41 -10.97 -6.15
N LYS A 159 11.52 -10.33 -5.80
CA LYS A 159 12.03 -9.17 -6.54
C LYS A 159 12.53 -9.62 -7.90
N LYS A 160 12.17 -8.89 -8.96
CA LYS A 160 12.73 -9.10 -10.28
C LYS A 160 14.15 -8.56 -10.30
N GLN A 161 15.09 -9.44 -10.68
CA GLN A 161 16.48 -9.08 -10.91
C GLN A 161 16.64 -8.21 -12.16
#